data_AF-A0A8S3C3P1-F1
#
_entry.id   AF-A0A8S3C3P1-F1
#
_cell.length_a   1.000
_cell.length_b   1.000
_cell.length_c   1.000
_cell.angle_alpha   90.00
_cell.angle_beta   90.00
_cell.angle_gamma   90.00
#
_symmetry.space_group_name_H-M   'P 1'
#
loop_
_entity.id
_entity.type
_entity.pdbx_description
1 polymer ?
#
loop_
_entity_poly.entity_id
_entity_poly.type
_entity_poly.pdbx_seq_one_letter_code
_entity_poly.pdbx_strand_id
1 'polypeptide(L)' 'SNLRTSLFPTIYGNDEIKSGILLMLFGGVPKRTMEKTSLRGDINICIVGDPSTAKSQFLK' A
#
# COMPACT_ATOMS: atom_id res chain seq x y z
N SER A 1 14.71 -3.37 4.95
CA SER A 1 14.32 -1.94 5.06
C SER A 1 14.55 -1.14 3.77
N ASN A 2 15.44 -1.56 2.85
CA ASN A 2 15.78 -0.76 1.65
C ASN A 2 14.61 -0.40 0.73
N LEU A 3 13.66 -1.31 0.48
CA LEU A 3 12.63 -1.09 -0.54
C LEU A 3 11.69 0.08 -0.22
N ARG A 4 11.36 0.29 1.07
CA ARG A 4 10.53 1.43 1.50
C ARG A 4 11.24 2.76 1.26
N THR A 5 12.54 2.80 1.52
CA THR A 5 13.34 4.01 1.36
C THR A 5 13.60 4.32 -0.11
N SER A 6 13.74 3.29 -0.95
CA SER A 6 13.94 3.44 -2.39
C SER A 6 12.69 3.93 -3.13
N LEU A 7 11.50 3.49 -2.73
CA LEU A 7 10.24 3.90 -3.37
C LEU A 7 9.71 5.25 -2.87
N PHE A 8 10.07 5.65 -1.64
CA PHE A 8 9.64 6.92 -1.05
C PHE A 8 10.83 7.76 -0.58
N PRO A 9 11.78 8.12 -1.47
CA PRO A 9 13.05 8.75 -1.07
C PRO A 9 12.88 10.18 -0.56
N THR A 10 11.81 10.87 -0.98
CA THR A 10 11.53 12.28 -0.63
C THR A 10 10.66 12.44 0.61
N ILE A 11 10.07 11.35 1.12
CA ILE A 11 9.16 11.38 2.26
C ILE A 11 9.89 10.82 3.48
N TYR A 12 10.05 11.61 4.52
CA TYR A 12 10.62 11.15 5.79
C TYR A 12 9.54 10.56 6.72
N GLY A 13 9.90 9.57 7.54
CA GLY A 13 8.99 8.91 8.49
C GLY A 13 7.90 8.06 7.81
N ASN A 14 6.74 7.92 8.50
CA ASN A 14 5.55 7.21 8.02
C ASN A 14 5.81 5.75 7.60
N ASP A 15 6.66 5.02 8.33
CA ASP A 15 7.10 3.67 7.97
C ASP A 15 5.96 2.66 7.81
N GLU A 16 4.89 2.79 8.60
CA GLU A 16 3.71 1.94 8.52
C GLU A 16 2.93 2.18 7.22
N ILE A 17 2.69 3.45 6.87
CA ILE A 17 2.02 3.83 5.62
C ILE A 17 2.84 3.36 4.41
N LYS A 18 4.16 3.57 4.43
CA LYS A 18 5.07 3.07 3.39
C LYS A 18 5.03 1.56 3.25
N SER A 19 4.96 0.84 4.36
CA SER A 19 4.85 -0.63 4.36
C SER A 19 3.50 -1.07 3.78
N GLY A 20 2.41 -0.38 4.14
CA GLY A 20 1.09 -0.63 3.57
C GLY A 20 1.09 -0.44 2.05
N ILE A 21 1.55 0.71 1.55
CA ILE A 21 1.60 0.98 0.11
C ILE A 21 2.48 -0.05 -0.60
N LEU A 22 3.60 -0.44 -0.01
CA LEU A 22 4.46 -1.48 -0.57
C LEU A 22 3.70 -2.82 -0.70
N LEU A 23 2.95 -3.23 0.32
CA LEU A 23 2.12 -4.44 0.26
C LEU A 23 1.01 -4.31 -0.80
N MET A 24 0.42 -3.14 -0.95
CA MET A 24 -0.55 -2.88 -2.01
C MET A 24 0.03 -3.04 -3.41
N LEU A 25 1.26 -2.59 -3.64
CA LEU A 25 1.95 -2.74 -4.94
C LEU A 25 2.26 -4.22 -5.25
N PHE A 26 2.58 -5.03 -4.25
CA PHE A 26 2.80 -6.46 -4.43
C PHE A 26 1.50 -7.24 -4.58
N GLY A 27 0.47 -6.86 -3.82
CA GLY A 27 -0.79 -7.59 -3.73
C GLY A 27 -0.64 -8.97 -3.07
N GLY A 28 -1.75 -9.68 -3.02
CA GLY A 28 -1.85 -11.07 -2.60
C GLY A 28 -2.18 -12.00 -3.76
N VAL A 29 -2.24 -13.30 -3.46
CA VAL A 29 -2.56 -14.33 -4.47
C VAL A 29 -4.09 -14.43 -4.62
N PRO A 30 -4.66 -14.11 -5.78
CA PRO A 30 -6.08 -14.32 -6.03
C PRO A 30 -6.39 -15.83 -6.00
N LYS A 31 -7.57 -16.18 -5.48
CA LYS A 31 -7.99 -17.58 -5.31
C LYS A 31 -9.35 -17.82 -5.93
N ARG A 32 -9.63 -19.07 -6.22
CA ARG A 32 -10.96 -19.51 -6.67
C ARG A 32 -11.49 -20.55 -5.70
N THR A 33 -12.71 -20.37 -5.23
CA THR A 33 -13.35 -21.32 -4.34
C THR A 33 -13.85 -22.54 -5.12
N MET A 34 -14.16 -23.63 -4.41
CA MET A 34 -14.79 -24.82 -4.99
C MET A 34 -16.14 -24.49 -5.66
N GLU A 35 -16.80 -23.43 -5.19
CA GLU A 35 -18.07 -22.90 -5.72
C GLU A 35 -17.88 -21.96 -6.92
N LYS A 36 -16.67 -21.91 -7.51
CA LYS A 36 -16.28 -21.09 -8.67
C LYS A 36 -16.27 -19.57 -8.44
N THR A 37 -16.46 -19.10 -7.21
CA THR A 37 -16.34 -17.69 -6.84
C THR A 37 -14.88 -17.23 -6.85
N SER A 38 -14.63 -16.03 -7.38
CA SER A 38 -13.30 -15.41 -7.40
C SER A 38 -13.08 -14.60 -6.12
N LEU A 39 -11.95 -14.84 -5.45
CA LEU A 39 -11.49 -14.08 -4.30
C LEU A 39 -10.32 -13.18 -4.74
N ARG A 40 -10.48 -11.87 -4.53
CA ARG A 40 -9.48 -10.88 -4.91
C ARG A 40 -8.19 -11.03 -4.10
N GLY A 41 -7.05 -10.83 -4.77
CA GLY A 41 -5.74 -10.74 -4.15
C GLY A 41 -5.28 -9.31 -3.88
N ASP A 42 -5.84 -8.31 -4.58
CA ASP A 42 -5.38 -6.93 -4.45
C ASP A 42 -5.77 -6.31 -3.11
N ILE A 43 -4.92 -5.41 -2.63
CA ILE A 43 -5.13 -4.67 -1.38
C ILE A 43 -5.53 -3.25 -1.73
N ASN A 44 -6.60 -2.75 -1.12
CA ASN A 44 -7.02 -1.36 -1.25
C ASN A 44 -6.68 -0.61 0.04
N ILE A 45 -6.04 0.55 -0.06
CA ILE A 45 -5.61 1.36 1.10
C ILE A 45 -6.32 2.71 1.08
N CYS A 46 -6.81 3.14 2.24
CA CYS A 46 -7.30 4.49 2.49
C CYS A 46 -6.34 5.20 3.44
N ILE A 47 -5.86 6.39 3.06
CA ILE A 47 -4.95 7.20 3.89
C ILE A 47 -5.72 8.43 4.38
N VAL A 48 -5.93 8.51 5.70
CA VAL A 48 -6.61 9.63 6.36
C VAL A 48 -5.68 10.24 7.39
N GLY A 49 -5.70 11.57 7.50
CA GLY A 49 -4.93 12.29 8.51
C GLY A 49 -5.00 13.80 8.30
N ASP A 50 -4.47 14.53 9.27
CA ASP A 50 -4.53 16.00 9.33
C ASP A 50 -3.89 16.69 8.13
N PRO A 51 -4.23 17.96 7.84
CA PRO A 51 -3.55 18.73 6.80
C PRO A 51 -2.02 18.67 6.92
N SER A 52 -1.32 18.75 5.79
CA SER A 52 0.15 18.79 5.73
C SER A 52 0.92 17.52 6.16
N THR A 53 0.27 16.36 6.28
CA THR A 53 0.92 15.07 6.62
C THR A 53 1.45 14.26 5.41
N ALA A 54 1.85 14.93 4.31
CA ALA A 54 2.41 14.31 3.10
C ALA A 54 1.53 13.27 2.36
N LYS A 55 0.27 13.06 2.75
CA LYS A 55 -0.68 12.11 2.11
C LYS A 55 -0.71 12.19 0.59
N SER A 56 -0.81 13.40 0.03
CA SER A 56 -0.84 13.61 -1.42
C SER A 56 0.49 13.30 -2.11
N GLN A 57 1.63 13.36 -1.41
CA GLN A 57 2.93 12.96 -1.95
C GLN A 57 3.05 11.44 -2.10
N PHE A 58 2.34 10.67 -1.27
CA PHE A 58 2.28 9.20 -1.44
C PHE A 58 1.45 8.76 -2.64
N LEU A 59 0.54 9.62 -3.13
CA LEU A 59 -0.36 9.33 -4.25
C LEU A 59 0.10 9.94 -5.58
N LYS A 60 1.20 10.69 -5.56
CA LYS A 60 1.74 11.40 -6.71
C LYS A 60 2.80 10.55 -7.41
#